data_AF-A0A7W1PUD4-F1
#
_entry.id   AF-A0A7W1PUD4-F1
#
_cell.length_a   1.000
_cell.length_b   1.000
_cell.length_c   1.000
_cell.angle_alpha   90.00
_cell.angle_beta   90.00
_cell.angle_gamma   90.00
#
_symmetry.space_group_name_H-M   'P 1'
#
loop_
_entity.id
_entity.type
_entity.pdbx_description
1 polymer ?
#
loop_
_entity_poly.entity_id
_entity_poly.type
_entity_poly.pdbx_seq_one_letter_code
_entity_poly.pdbx_strand_id
1 'polypeptide(L)' 'GPDAWIYGHSHTNTPAFNIGKTQMLSNQLGYVDYGEHGEFDGERIIDFE' A
#
# COMPACT_ATOMS: atom_id res chain seq x y z
N GLY A 1 -5.56 6.76 -17.78
CA GLY A 1 -4.73 6.29 -16.65
C GLY A 1 -5.66 5.76 -15.56
N PRO A 2 -5.21 4.77 -14.77
CA PRO A 2 -5.94 4.29 -13.60
C PRO A 2 -6.08 5.40 -12.55
N ASP A 3 -7.09 5.31 -11.69
CA ASP A 3 -7.29 6.28 -10.60
C ASP A 3 -6.54 5.88 -9.32
N ALA A 4 -6.33 4.57 -9.10
CA ALA A 4 -5.48 4.04 -8.05
C ALA A 4 -4.61 2.87 -8.54
N TRP A 5 -3.47 2.66 -7.88
CA TRP A 5 -2.55 1.56 -8.10
C TRP A 5 -2.00 1.03 -6.76
N ILE A 6 -2.24 -0.24 -6.48
CA ILE A 6 -1.66 -0.93 -5.32
C ILE A 6 -0.31 -1.52 -5.72
N TYR A 7 0.76 -1.15 -5.03
CA TYR A 7 2.11 -1.64 -5.29
C TYR A 7 2.73 -2.30 -4.05
N GLY A 8 3.84 -3.01 -4.25
CA GLY A 8 4.57 -3.70 -3.18
C GLY A 8 6.00 -4.05 -3.59
N HIS A 9 6.55 -5.12 -3.00
CA HIS A 9 7.95 -5.56 -3.11
C HIS A 9 8.97 -4.59 -2.47
N SER A 10 8.50 -3.62 -1.69
CA SER A 10 9.36 -2.71 -0.92
C SER A 10 9.49 -3.10 0.56
N HIS A 11 8.80 -4.16 1.00
CA HIS A 11 8.87 -4.69 2.37
C HIS A 11 8.50 -3.67 3.46
N THR A 12 7.84 -2.58 3.06
CA THR A 12 7.52 -1.41 3.90
C THR A 12 6.31 -0.69 3.33
N ASN A 13 5.43 -0.15 4.18
CA ASN A 13 4.36 0.71 3.70
C ASN A 13 4.89 2.13 3.54
N THR A 14 4.76 2.67 2.33
CA THR A 14 5.06 4.09 2.09
C THR A 14 3.76 4.88 2.19
N PRO A 15 3.80 6.12 2.74
CA PRO A 15 2.67 7.03 2.66
C PRO A 15 2.17 7.16 1.22
N ALA A 16 0.85 7.28 1.06
CA ALA A 16 0.23 7.43 -0.24
C ALA A 16 0.81 8.65 -0.98
N PHE A 17 1.05 8.50 -2.27
CA PHE A 17 1.55 9.56 -3.13
C PHE A 17 0.96 9.43 -4.53
N ASN A 18 1.12 10.46 -5.36
CA ASN A 18 0.55 10.48 -6.70
C ASN A 18 1.64 10.39 -7.77
N ILE A 19 1.37 9.62 -8.82
CA ILE A 19 2.07 9.71 -10.10
C ILE A 19 1.07 10.23 -11.13
N GLY A 20 1.15 11.52 -11.45
CA GLY A 20 0.12 12.20 -12.24
C GLY A 20 -1.23 12.16 -11.52
N LYS A 21 -2.26 11.58 -12.17
CA LYS A 21 -3.60 11.40 -11.58
C LYS A 21 -3.79 10.06 -10.84
N THR A 22 -2.82 9.17 -10.91
CA THR A 22 -2.90 7.84 -10.29
C THR A 22 -2.46 7.92 -8.84
N GLN A 23 -3.32 7.51 -7.92
CA GLN A 23 -2.97 7.36 -6.51
C GLN A 23 -2.19 6.06 -6.29
N MET A 24 -0.97 6.15 -5.75
CA MET A 24 -0.13 5.00 -5.42
C MET A 24 -0.34 4.61 -3.97
N LEU A 25 -0.67 3.34 -3.73
CA LEU A 25 -1.08 2.80 -2.42
C LEU A 25 -0.29 1.54 -2.07
N SER A 26 -0.01 1.33 -0.79
CA SER A 26 0.62 0.11 -0.27
C SER A 26 -0.03 -0.32 1.05
N ASN A 27 -0.08 -1.64 1.28
CA ASN A 27 -0.55 -2.28 2.52
C ASN A 27 0.09 -3.68 2.65
N GLN A 28 1.40 -3.72 2.74
CA GLN A 28 2.21 -4.93 2.73
C GLN A 28 2.27 -5.55 4.13
N LEU A 29 2.18 -6.88 4.15
CA LEU A 29 2.48 -7.68 5.34
C LEU A 29 3.99 -7.84 5.57
N GLY A 30 4.83 -7.77 4.54
CA GLY A 30 6.28 -8.00 4.69
C GLY A 30 6.61 -9.38 5.31
N TYR A 31 7.86 -9.55 5.75
CA TYR A 31 8.27 -10.74 6.49
C TYR A 31 7.94 -10.64 7.99
N VAL A 32 7.23 -11.64 8.51
CA VAL A 32 6.86 -11.70 9.93
C VAL A 32 8.09 -11.89 10.83
N ASP A 33 8.98 -12.81 10.46
CA ASP A 33 10.19 -13.14 11.23
C ASP A 33 11.17 -11.97 11.35
N TYR A 34 11.11 -11.01 10.42
CA TYR A 34 11.92 -9.79 10.41
C TYR A 34 11.17 -8.56 10.95
N GLY A 35 9.93 -8.72 11.43
CA GLY A 35 9.16 -7.64 12.05
C GLY A 35 8.55 -6.61 11.07
N GLU A 36 8.51 -6.90 9.77
CA GLU A 36 8.03 -5.97 8.74
C GLU A 36 6.48 -5.87 8.69
N HIS A 37 5.79 -6.79 9.35
CA HIS A 37 4.33 -6.90 9.37
C HIS A 37 3.60 -5.88 10.24
N GLY A 38 4.33 -5.09 11.04
CA GLY A 38 3.74 -4.17 12.01
C GLY A 38 2.87 -3.06 11.40
N GLU A 39 3.01 -2.80 10.11
CA GLU A 39 2.26 -1.76 9.40
C GLU A 39 1.10 -2.30 8.55
N PHE A 40 0.90 -3.62 8.50
CA PHE A 40 -0.22 -4.20 7.79
C PHE A 40 -1.54 -3.86 8.49
N ASP A 41 -2.49 -3.36 7.73
CA ASP A 41 -3.82 -3.02 8.21
C ASP A 41 -4.88 -3.87 7.48
N GLY A 42 -5.51 -4.80 8.22
CA GLY A 42 -6.55 -5.67 7.69
C GLY A 42 -7.88 -4.97 7.42
N GLU A 43 -8.07 -3.75 7.92
CA GLU A 43 -9.27 -2.93 7.73
C GLU A 43 -9.09 -1.87 6.63
N ARG A 44 -7.93 -1.85 5.97
CA ARG A 44 -7.63 -0.87 4.93
C ARG A 44 -8.43 -1.16 3.65
N ILE A 45 -9.35 -0.26 3.34
CA ILE A 45 -10.26 -0.34 2.20
C ILE A 45 -9.99 0.81 1.22
N ILE A 46 -10.12 0.53 -0.07
CA ILE A 46 -10.22 1.55 -1.12
C ILE A 46 -11.67 1.50 -1.61
N ASP A 47 -12.36 2.62 -1.50
CA ASP A 47 -13.71 2.78 -1.98
C ASP A 47 -13.70 3.60 -3.28
N PHE A 48 -14.55 3.20 -4.23
CA PHE A 48 -14.77 3.90 -5.48
C PHE A 48 -16.25 4.22 -5.54
N GLU A 49 -16.59 5.51 -5.63
CA GLU A 49 -17.98 5.95 -5.87
C GLU A 49 -18.56 5.39 -7.18
#